data_AF-X1FLA9-F1
#
_entry.id   AF-X1FLA9-F1
#
_cell.length_a   1.000
_cell.length_b   1.000
_cell.length_c   1.000
_cell.angle_alpha   90.00
_cell.angle_beta   90.00
_cell.angle_gamma   90.00
#
_symmetry.space_group_name_H-M   'P 1'
#
loop_
_entity.id
_entity.type
_entity.pdbx_description
1 polymer ?
#
loop_
_entity_poly.entity_id
_entity_poly.type
_entity_poly.pdbx_seq_one_letter_code
_entity_poly.pdbx_strand_id
1 'polypeptide(L)'
;MPVSELRLIKHCVEFKDKTYIKKIPLRTRGVYVLYKKKSNKKKPKDDTYDVVYIGMAGGEKKAGIGGRLRSHANNTIKSRQWTHFSVFEVWDNIREEEVRELEGILRHIFRKDSHANKLGIQKSFKKLTKIKRETEKENWWDNRRSRRLANKIIKGETKC
;
A
#
# COMPACT_ATOMS: atom_id res chain seq x y z
N MET A 1 -12.60 -26.45 7.28
CA MET A 1 -11.61 -25.36 7.50
C MET A 1 -12.30 -24.05 7.14
N PRO A 2 -12.23 -22.99 7.97
CA PRO A 2 -12.77 -21.70 7.57
C PRO A 2 -12.00 -21.22 6.33
N VAL A 3 -12.73 -21.02 5.23
CA VAL A 3 -12.19 -20.41 4.02
C VAL A 3 -12.02 -18.93 4.32
N SER A 4 -10.78 -18.42 4.26
CA SER A 4 -10.54 -16.99 4.42
C SER A 4 -11.09 -16.21 3.23
N GLU A 5 -11.74 -15.08 3.49
CA GLU A 5 -12.24 -14.19 2.45
C GLU A 5 -11.11 -13.56 1.62
N LEU A 6 -9.92 -13.38 2.20
CA LEU A 6 -8.79 -12.69 1.57
C LEU A 6 -7.59 -13.62 1.41
N ARG A 7 -7.09 -13.70 0.16
CA ARG A 7 -5.90 -14.51 -0.18
C ARG A 7 -4.58 -13.91 0.32
N LEU A 8 -4.53 -12.59 0.49
CA LEU A 8 -3.31 -11.86 0.81
C LEU A 8 -3.20 -11.50 2.30
N ILE A 9 -4.32 -11.10 2.90
CA ILE A 9 -4.38 -10.54 4.25
C ILE A 9 -4.94 -11.58 5.22
N LYS A 10 -4.18 -11.84 6.29
CA LYS A 10 -4.51 -12.76 7.37
C LYS A 10 -5.24 -12.06 8.49
N HIS A 11 -4.72 -10.91 8.93
CA HIS A 11 -5.34 -10.08 9.98
C HIS A 11 -5.26 -8.60 9.62
N CYS A 12 -6.23 -7.83 10.12
CA CYS A 12 -6.30 -6.40 9.93
C CYS A 12 -6.56 -5.71 11.28
N VAL A 13 -5.85 -4.60 11.53
CA VAL A 13 -6.11 -3.69 12.64
C VAL A 13 -6.07 -2.28 12.10
N GLU A 14 -7.14 -1.50 12.31
CA GLU A 14 -7.27 -0.18 11.70
C GLU A 14 -7.40 0.96 12.71
N PHE A 15 -6.82 2.10 12.34
CA PHE A 15 -6.96 3.40 13.01
C PHE A 15 -6.69 3.36 14.52
N LYS A 16 -5.71 2.57 14.96
CA LYS A 16 -5.31 2.51 16.38
C LYS A 16 -4.30 3.59 16.70
N ASP A 17 -4.40 4.17 17.90
CA ASP A 17 -3.40 5.09 18.39
C ASP A 17 -2.11 4.37 18.82
N LYS A 18 -1.04 5.14 19.05
CA LYS A 18 0.29 4.63 19.37
C LYS A 18 0.38 3.71 20.59
N THR A 19 -0.55 3.80 21.54
CA THR A 19 -0.52 2.97 22.74
C THR A 19 -0.71 1.48 22.41
N TYR A 20 -1.39 1.19 21.29
CA TYR A 20 -1.66 -0.17 20.84
C TYR A 20 -0.47 -0.86 20.14
N ILE A 21 0.63 -0.15 19.85
CA ILE A 21 1.80 -0.74 19.17
C ILE A 21 2.35 -1.96 19.93
N LYS A 22 2.29 -1.94 21.26
CA LYS A 22 2.77 -3.04 22.11
C LYS A 22 1.93 -4.31 21.98
N LYS A 23 0.69 -4.22 21.50
CA LYS A 23 -0.24 -5.34 21.31
C LYS A 23 -0.02 -6.08 19.98
N ILE A 24 0.82 -5.55 19.10
CA ILE A 24 1.10 -6.19 17.80
C ILE A 24 2.02 -7.40 18.04
N PRO A 25 1.65 -8.60 17.53
CA PRO A 25 2.47 -9.79 17.64
C PRO A 25 3.91 -9.58 17.12
N LEU A 26 4.86 -10.24 17.75
CA LEU A 26 6.25 -10.23 17.29
C LEU A 26 6.33 -10.79 15.86
N ARG A 27 7.27 -10.26 15.08
CA ARG A 27 7.53 -10.69 13.70
C ARG A 27 6.33 -10.61 12.74
N THR A 28 5.27 -9.85 13.07
CA THR A 28 4.18 -9.55 12.13
C THR A 28 4.74 -9.03 10.80
N ARG A 29 4.38 -9.70 9.69
CA ARG A 29 4.77 -9.38 8.31
C ARG A 29 3.59 -8.76 7.57
N GLY A 30 3.86 -7.85 6.63
CA GLY A 30 2.86 -7.19 5.80
C GLY A 30 3.11 -5.69 5.65
N VAL A 31 2.02 -4.95 5.53
CA VAL A 31 2.03 -3.49 5.31
C VAL A 31 1.46 -2.77 6.52
N TYR A 32 2.01 -1.60 6.80
CA TYR A 32 1.48 -0.69 7.81
C TYR A 32 1.36 0.72 7.27
N VAL A 33 0.38 1.43 7.81
CA VAL A 33 0.05 2.81 7.42
C VAL A 33 0.10 3.68 8.65
N LEU A 34 0.69 4.87 8.55
CA LEU A 34 0.64 5.90 9.59
C LEU A 34 -0.32 7.00 9.15
N TYR A 35 -1.11 7.50 10.10
CA TYR A 35 -2.10 8.54 9.87
C TYR A 35 -1.89 9.73 10.77
N LYS A 36 -2.26 10.91 10.27
CA LYS A 36 -2.54 12.10 11.08
C LYS A 36 -4.06 12.24 11.20
N LYS A 37 -4.57 11.99 12.40
CA LYS A 37 -5.97 12.23 12.74
C LYS A 37 -6.27 13.74 12.74
N LYS A 38 -7.27 14.14 11.96
CA LYS A 38 -7.91 15.46 11.99
C LYS A 38 -9.19 15.32 12.78
N SER A 39 -9.20 15.88 13.99
CA SER A 39 -10.37 15.76 14.84
C SER A 39 -11.40 16.85 14.54
N ASN A 40 -12.65 16.44 14.40
CA ASN A 40 -13.77 17.36 14.37
C ASN A 40 -14.33 17.49 15.79
N LYS A 41 -13.94 18.56 16.50
CA LYS A 41 -14.35 18.79 17.89
C LYS A 41 -15.86 18.82 18.09
N LYS A 42 -16.63 19.20 17.07
CA LYS A 42 -18.10 19.26 17.13
C LYS A 42 -18.75 17.91 16.84
N LYS A 43 -18.08 17.05 16.08
CA LYS A 43 -18.57 15.72 15.69
C LYS A 43 -17.41 14.71 15.68
N PRO A 44 -17.01 14.16 16.85
CA PRO A 44 -15.90 13.22 16.94
C PRO A 44 -16.07 11.94 16.10
N LYS A 45 -17.32 11.59 15.76
CA LYS A 45 -17.63 10.48 14.85
C LYS A 45 -17.17 10.76 13.40
N ASP A 46 -16.99 12.02 13.05
CA ASP A 46 -16.56 12.48 11.72
C ASP A 46 -15.05 12.76 11.68
N ASP A 47 -14.29 12.22 12.64
CA ASP A 47 -12.84 12.35 12.64
C ASP A 47 -12.26 11.71 11.37
N THR A 48 -11.35 12.44 10.71
CA THR A 48 -10.72 12.00 9.46
C THR A 48 -9.26 11.62 9.69
N TYR A 49 -8.73 10.75 8.84
CA TYR A 49 -7.39 10.19 8.97
C TYR A 49 -6.60 10.38 7.67
N ASP A 50 -5.73 11.40 7.65
CA ASP A 50 -4.84 11.59 6.52
C ASP A 50 -3.71 10.56 6.59
N VAL A 51 -3.51 9.79 5.52
CA VAL A 51 -2.30 8.97 5.39
C VAL A 51 -1.08 9.89 5.40
N VAL A 52 -0.01 9.55 6.12
CA VAL A 52 1.24 10.32 6.12
C VAL A 52 2.47 9.46 5.81
N TYR A 53 2.34 8.14 5.90
CA TYR A 53 3.40 7.19 5.58
C TYR A 53 2.82 5.81 5.33
N ILE A 54 3.40 5.08 4.37
CA ILE A 54 3.14 3.66 4.13
C ILE A 54 4.49 2.97 4.13
N GLY A 55 4.58 1.84 4.84
CA GLY A 55 5.77 1.00 4.84
C GLY A 55 5.42 -0.46 5.00
N MET A 56 6.42 -1.32 4.84
CA MET A 56 6.28 -2.76 5.01
C MET A 56 7.24 -3.33 6.05
N ALA A 57 6.95 -4.54 6.51
CA ALA A 57 7.94 -5.46 7.09
C ALA A 57 7.70 -6.85 6.48
N GLY A 58 8.74 -7.52 5.97
CA GLY A 58 8.51 -8.80 5.28
C GLY A 58 9.64 -9.83 5.39
N GLY A 59 10.81 -9.47 5.92
CA GLY A 59 11.97 -10.37 5.97
C GLY A 59 12.19 -11.00 7.34
N GLU A 60 12.68 -12.23 7.36
CA GLU A 60 12.93 -13.03 8.57
C GLU A 60 13.95 -12.39 9.53
N LYS A 61 14.97 -11.74 8.97
CA LYS A 61 16.04 -11.06 9.71
C LYS A 61 15.71 -9.60 10.08
N LYS A 62 14.63 -9.04 9.50
CA LYS A 62 14.26 -7.62 9.69
C LYS A 62 13.25 -7.48 10.82
N ALA A 63 13.26 -6.32 11.47
CA ALA A 63 12.22 -5.98 12.44
C ALA A 63 10.82 -6.06 11.78
N GLY A 64 9.90 -6.79 12.42
CA GLY A 64 8.49 -6.87 12.06
C GLY A 64 7.78 -5.52 12.22
N ILE A 65 6.50 -5.46 11.82
CA ILE A 65 5.72 -4.21 11.80
C ILE A 65 5.76 -3.49 13.15
N GLY A 66 5.53 -4.19 14.26
CA GLY A 66 5.59 -3.60 15.60
C GLY A 66 6.93 -2.94 15.94
N GLY A 67 8.05 -3.53 15.51
CA GLY A 67 9.38 -2.94 15.69
C GLY A 67 9.56 -1.65 14.87
N ARG A 68 9.04 -1.62 13.65
CA ARG A 68 9.08 -0.42 12.79
C ARG A 68 8.20 0.70 13.32
N LEU A 69 7.01 0.38 13.82
CA LEU A 69 6.12 1.35 14.46
C LEU A 69 6.75 1.95 15.71
N ARG A 70 7.41 1.14 16.55
CA ARG A 70 8.19 1.64 17.70
C ARG A 70 9.31 2.57 17.26
N SER A 71 10.06 2.22 16.22
CA SER A 71 11.11 3.10 15.67
C SER A 71 10.54 4.45 15.20
N HIS A 72 9.39 4.45 14.53
CA HIS A 72 8.69 5.68 14.13
C HIS A 72 8.16 6.48 15.33
N ALA A 73 7.72 5.82 16.40
CA ALA A 73 7.23 6.47 17.62
C ALA A 73 8.37 7.07 18.46
N ASN A 74 9.55 6.43 18.48
CA ASN A 74 10.72 6.88 19.23
C ASN A 74 11.52 7.97 18.51
N ASN A 75 11.30 8.16 17.20
CA ASN A 75 11.93 9.24 16.45
C ASN A 75 11.29 10.59 16.84
N THR A 76 12.08 11.48 17.43
CA THR A 76 11.63 12.78 17.97
C THR A 76 10.95 13.67 16.92
N ILE A 77 11.42 13.63 15.67
CA ILE A 77 10.86 14.44 14.58
C ILE A 77 9.64 13.76 13.97
N LYS A 78 9.75 12.48 13.61
CA LYS A 78 8.69 11.76 12.88
C LYS A 78 7.48 11.48 13.76
N SER A 79 7.68 11.23 15.05
CA SER A 79 6.60 10.92 15.98
C SER A 79 5.52 11.99 16.02
N ARG A 80 5.86 13.28 15.86
CA ARG A 80 4.88 14.39 15.88
C ARG A 80 3.99 14.44 14.61
N GLN A 81 4.42 13.78 13.54
CA GLN A 81 3.75 13.83 12.23
C GLN A 81 2.63 12.81 12.07
N TRP A 82 2.46 11.89 13.02
CA TRP A 82 1.39 10.88 12.98
C TRP A 82 0.84 10.61 14.38
N THR A 83 -0.40 10.15 14.45
CA THR A 83 -1.12 9.87 15.70
C THR A 83 -1.70 8.46 15.74
N HIS A 84 -2.07 7.91 14.60
CA HIS A 84 -2.70 6.59 14.49
C HIS A 84 -2.01 5.73 13.43
N PHE A 85 -2.27 4.44 13.46
CA PHE A 85 -1.74 3.48 12.50
C PHE A 85 -2.77 2.40 12.15
N SER A 86 -2.54 1.74 11.02
CA SER A 86 -3.19 0.49 10.64
C SER A 86 -2.13 -0.54 10.29
N VAL A 87 -2.44 -1.82 10.51
CA VAL A 87 -1.59 -2.98 10.22
C VAL A 87 -2.40 -4.00 9.42
N PHE A 88 -1.81 -4.43 8.32
CA PHE A 88 -2.35 -5.45 7.43
C PHE A 88 -1.34 -6.60 7.40
N GLU A 89 -1.60 -7.61 8.22
CA GLU A 89 -0.77 -8.81 8.30
C GLU A 89 -1.02 -9.70 7.08
N VAL A 90 0.03 -10.16 6.43
CA VAL A 90 -0.08 -11.10 5.30
C VAL A 90 -0.03 -12.55 5.76
N TRP A 91 -0.59 -13.45 4.95
CA TRP A 91 -0.43 -14.89 5.18
C TRP A 91 1.03 -15.34 5.07
N ASP A 92 1.36 -16.42 5.76
CA ASP A 92 2.74 -16.91 5.88
C ASP A 92 3.33 -17.35 4.53
N ASN A 93 2.48 -17.83 3.61
CA ASN A 93 2.85 -18.22 2.25
C ASN A 93 3.17 -17.04 1.32
N ILE A 94 2.92 -15.79 1.75
CA ILE A 94 3.23 -14.59 0.96
C ILE A 94 4.70 -14.25 1.15
N ARG A 95 5.43 -14.13 0.03
CA ARG A 95 6.88 -13.88 0.00
C ARG A 95 7.22 -12.42 0.30
N GLU A 96 8.44 -12.15 0.77
CA GLU A 96 8.89 -10.77 1.02
C GLU A 96 8.84 -9.93 -0.27
N GLU A 97 9.13 -10.51 -1.43
CA GLU A 97 9.08 -9.81 -2.71
C GLU A 97 7.66 -9.33 -3.05
N GLU A 98 6.64 -10.12 -2.74
CA GLU A 98 5.23 -9.78 -2.97
C GLU A 98 4.79 -8.64 -2.04
N VAL A 99 5.17 -8.70 -0.77
CA VAL A 99 4.91 -7.59 0.19
C VAL A 99 5.61 -6.30 -0.27
N ARG A 100 6.83 -6.40 -0.81
CA ARG A 100 7.59 -5.26 -1.33
C ARG A 100 6.98 -4.69 -2.61
N GLU A 101 6.46 -5.54 -3.48
CA GLU A 101 5.72 -5.09 -4.66
C GLU A 101 4.45 -4.35 -4.26
N LEU A 102 3.69 -4.89 -3.31
CA LEU A 102 2.50 -4.24 -2.76
C LEU A 102 2.83 -2.86 -2.16
N GLU A 103 3.85 -2.77 -1.31
CA GLU A 103 4.34 -1.49 -0.78
C GLU A 103 4.76 -0.55 -1.92
N GLY A 104 5.48 -1.06 -2.93
CA GLY A 104 5.92 -0.30 -4.08
C GLY A 104 4.76 0.31 -4.88
N ILE A 105 3.68 -0.44 -5.08
CA ILE A 105 2.44 0.03 -5.73
C ILE A 105 1.78 1.11 -4.90
N LEU A 106 1.53 0.85 -3.61
CA LEU A 106 0.89 1.81 -2.71
C LEU A 106 1.67 3.12 -2.65
N ARG A 107 2.99 3.07 -2.45
CA ARG A 107 3.84 4.25 -2.45
C ARG A 107 3.85 4.96 -3.81
N HIS A 108 3.74 4.24 -4.92
CA HIS A 108 3.66 4.83 -6.25
C HIS A 108 2.34 5.60 -6.48
N ILE A 109 1.23 5.08 -5.96
CA ILE A 109 -0.09 5.74 -6.02
C ILE A 109 -0.04 7.06 -5.24
N PHE A 110 0.42 7.03 -3.99
CA PHE A 110 0.45 8.20 -3.12
C PHE A 110 1.62 9.16 -3.37
N ARG A 111 2.51 8.90 -4.34
CA ARG A 111 3.71 9.73 -4.56
C ARG A 111 3.42 11.18 -4.99
N LYS A 112 2.26 11.43 -5.59
CA LYS A 112 1.83 12.76 -6.06
C LYS A 112 0.79 13.40 -5.13
N ASP A 113 0.45 12.72 -4.05
CA ASP A 113 -0.50 13.22 -3.08
C ASP A 113 0.19 14.27 -2.18
N SER A 114 -0.40 15.45 -2.07
CA SER A 114 0.16 16.57 -1.29
C SER A 114 0.03 16.37 0.23
N HIS A 115 -0.80 15.43 0.65
CA HIS A 115 -1.08 15.12 2.05
C HIS A 115 -0.40 13.81 2.48
N ALA A 116 -0.39 12.81 1.60
CA ALA A 116 0.17 11.51 1.85
C ALA A 116 1.68 11.43 1.69
N ASN A 117 2.29 10.52 2.46
CA ASN A 117 3.70 10.15 2.34
C ASN A 117 4.73 11.29 2.61
N LYS A 118 4.35 12.35 3.34
CA LYS A 118 5.27 13.44 3.76
C LYS A 118 6.54 12.93 4.46
N LEU A 119 6.41 11.82 5.19
CA LEU A 119 7.50 11.15 5.90
C LEU A 119 8.38 10.26 5.00
N GLY A 120 7.90 9.97 3.80
CA GLY A 120 8.50 9.05 2.83
C GLY A 120 8.80 9.75 1.51
N ILE A 121 9.59 10.82 1.55
CA ILE A 121 10.14 11.54 0.38
C ILE A 121 11.04 10.58 -0.41
N GLN A 122 10.51 9.60 -1.15
CA GLN A 122 11.31 8.77 -2.04
C GLN A 122 10.56 8.30 -3.29
N LYS A 123 11.14 8.74 -4.43
CA LYS A 123 11.38 8.15 -5.76
C LYS A 123 10.44 7.03 -6.23
N SER A 124 10.00 7.15 -7.49
CA SER A 124 9.17 6.19 -8.20
C SER A 124 9.65 4.74 -8.05
N PHE A 125 8.71 3.81 -7.83
CA PHE A 125 9.02 2.38 -7.90
C PHE A 125 9.51 2.03 -9.31
N LYS A 126 10.81 1.71 -9.43
CA LYS A 126 11.48 1.53 -10.74
C LYS A 126 10.84 0.42 -11.57
N LYS A 127 10.44 -0.70 -10.95
CA LYS A 127 9.75 -1.81 -11.62
C LYS A 127 8.45 -1.35 -12.27
N LEU A 128 7.60 -0.63 -11.53
CA LEU A 128 6.37 -0.03 -12.09
C LEU A 128 6.67 0.97 -13.21
N THR A 129 7.76 1.73 -13.10
CA THR A 129 8.14 2.70 -14.14
C THR A 129 8.54 2.01 -15.43
N LYS A 130 9.20 0.85 -15.34
CA LYS A 130 9.54 0.01 -16.50
C LYS A 130 8.28 -0.55 -17.15
N ILE A 131 7.40 -1.18 -16.36
CA ILE A 131 6.13 -1.74 -16.84
C ILE A 131 5.30 -0.65 -17.50
N LYS A 132 5.18 0.54 -16.89
CA LYS A 132 4.45 1.68 -17.48
C LYS A 132 4.92 2.00 -18.90
N ARG A 133 6.22 2.03 -19.16
CA ARG A 133 6.77 2.31 -20.50
C ARG A 133 6.42 1.22 -21.51
N GLU A 134 6.38 -0.03 -21.09
CA GLU A 134 5.97 -1.17 -21.93
C GLU A 134 4.48 -1.10 -22.23
N THR A 135 3.64 -0.88 -21.21
CA THR A 135 2.19 -0.63 -21.36
C THR A 135 1.92 0.54 -22.31
N GLU A 136 2.76 1.59 -22.28
CA GLU A 136 2.66 2.75 -23.17
C GLU A 136 2.95 2.43 -24.63
N LYS A 137 3.94 1.56 -24.89
CA LYS A 137 4.22 1.08 -26.25
C LYS A 137 3.11 0.17 -26.78
N GLU A 138 2.56 -0.67 -25.90
CA GLU A 138 1.46 -1.56 -26.23
C GLU A 138 0.14 -0.79 -26.45
N ASN A 139 0.04 0.41 -25.90
CA ASN A 139 -1.17 1.22 -25.86
C ASN A 139 -2.35 0.41 -25.29
N TRP A 140 -2.07 -0.40 -24.26
CA TRP A 140 -2.98 -1.40 -23.69
C TRP A 140 -4.27 -0.79 -23.16
N TRP A 141 -4.24 0.46 -22.71
CA TRP A 141 -5.43 1.16 -22.19
C TRP A 141 -6.31 1.78 -23.28
N ASP A 142 -5.86 1.85 -24.55
CA ASP A 142 -6.64 2.48 -25.63
C ASP A 142 -7.57 1.47 -26.32
N ASN A 143 -8.80 1.43 -25.81
CA ASN A 143 -9.86 0.53 -26.28
C ASN A 143 -10.26 0.77 -27.76
N ARG A 144 -9.85 1.88 -28.40
CA ARG A 144 -10.06 2.08 -29.85
C ARG A 144 -9.29 1.05 -30.67
N ARG A 145 -8.15 0.57 -30.19
CA ARG A 145 -7.34 -0.47 -30.84
C ARG A 145 -8.07 -1.82 -30.79
N SER A 146 -8.61 -2.18 -29.62
CA SER A 146 -9.40 -3.40 -29.42
C SER A 146 -10.68 -3.41 -30.27
N ARG A 147 -11.40 -2.27 -30.35
CA ARG A 147 -12.58 -2.14 -31.22
C ARG A 147 -12.26 -2.23 -32.71
N ARG A 148 -11.15 -1.64 -33.17
CA ARG A 148 -10.71 -1.74 -34.57
C ARG A 148 -10.32 -3.17 -34.95
N LEU A 149 -9.62 -3.88 -34.05
CA LEU A 149 -9.28 -5.30 -34.24
C LEU A 149 -10.54 -6.18 -34.27
N ALA A 150 -11.47 -5.99 -33.33
CA ALA A 150 -12.74 -6.70 -33.30
C ALA A 150 -13.56 -6.45 -34.60
N ASN A 151 -13.64 -5.20 -35.05
CA ASN A 151 -14.35 -4.87 -36.29
C ASN A 151 -13.68 -5.42 -37.56
N LYS A 152 -12.35 -5.57 -37.58
CA LYS A 152 -11.64 -6.23 -38.69
C LYS A 152 -11.91 -7.72 -38.76
N ILE A 153 -11.97 -8.38 -37.60
CA ILE A 153 -12.30 -9.80 -37.48
C ILE A 153 -13.75 -10.04 -37.93
N ILE A 154 -14.69 -9.19 -37.51
CA ILE A 154 -16.11 -9.28 -37.92
C ILE A 154 -16.29 -9.05 -39.43
N LYS A 155 -15.43 -8.23 -40.05
CA LYS A 155 -15.48 -7.93 -41.49
C LYS A 155 -14.69 -8.92 -42.37
N GLY A 156 -14.10 -9.98 -41.81
CA GLY A 156 -13.37 -10.99 -42.57
C GLY A 156 -12.06 -10.50 -43.22
N GLU A 157 -11.53 -9.34 -42.82
CA GLU A 157 -10.28 -8.80 -43.35
C GLU A 157 -9.06 -9.34 -42.58
N THR A 158 -8.86 -10.66 -42.59
CA THR A 158 -7.56 -11.25 -42.29
C THR A 158 -6.79 -11.40 -43.59
N LYS A 159 -5.81 -10.52 -43.81
CA LYS A 159 -4.87 -10.65 -44.93
C LYS A 159 -4.09 -11.96 -44.78
N CYS A 160 -4.15 -12.81 -45.81
CA CYS A 160 -3.15 -13.82 -46.11
C CYS A 160 -1.76 -13.19 -46.28
#